data_AF-J9EUC6-F1
#
_entry.id   AF-J9EUC6-F1
#
_cell.length_a   1.000
_cell.length_b   1.000
_cell.length_c   1.000
_cell.angle_alpha   90.00
_cell.angle_beta   90.00
_cell.angle_gamma   90.00
#
_symmetry.space_group_name_H-M   'P 1'
#
loop_
_entity.id
_entity.type
_entity.pdbx_description
1 polymer ?
#
loop_
_entity_poly.entity_id
_entity_poly.type
_entity_poly.pdbx_seq_one_letter_code
_entity_poly.pdbx_strand_id
1 'polypeptide(L)'
;MPRLDRLDDTMLRGAQLVMQIMAKKMELNANLDKERKRAGSVITKDSTGSGGNGIGGGPQIHFQQFSHNAEKAKKSKERNDWFTDLAHSKPLAVLARKPPFFSQKDALEYLCDYKVPVNRALWFLKLIAVSGQGCTSNVNKQKKSTSDQLASELASLFTKYVKLMLNQMSDSAKLESNIVYTDRWPHFVYICKHAYEDGMVDKQEFLMDLLDIFNDRFVQPIENRQNDKTSIHPFLHHGSGLASASSTNQSHYVTLLRLFLLFICQYTDQITQNIVLSKRCAFLVCHRLELYRDEAEEREGRSVDCVELFDDMQQCIHQRAIILTLCGMLYAILIDCPAALIWNKYEVSPGRPPTMLHQLCGSPLDHLPCPLESLPLPPGHGTERLQEFIQLRLAEVRRRSRACENKWSLNYAQKKGFAAMVLQCLEIVGVLDAARLDQPNCIEKIYAVIFNGPSKESFEHEHAIRVKMLLQWAVTIEREGTHRAILVAQLLAFRINHRKTFKFASLFKLNLKITLKIASIKSFILTVERNS
;
A
#
# COMPACT_ATOMS: atom_id res chain seq x y z
N MET A 1 -9.16 -33.36 16.47
CA MET A 1 -10.01 -32.29 17.04
C MET A 1 -9.18 -31.55 18.10
N PRO A 2 -8.65 -30.34 17.83
CA PRO A 2 -8.01 -29.54 18.86
C PRO A 2 -9.10 -29.03 19.83
N ARG A 3 -8.87 -29.22 21.14
CA ARG A 3 -9.83 -28.87 22.21
C ARG A 3 -10.12 -27.36 22.20
N LEU A 4 -11.40 -27.00 22.12
CA LEU A 4 -11.93 -25.64 22.13
C LEU A 4 -11.55 -24.87 23.42
N ASP A 5 -11.33 -25.59 24.53
CA ASP A 5 -11.03 -25.02 25.86
C ASP A 5 -9.78 -24.12 25.91
N ARG A 6 -8.81 -24.29 25.00
CA ARG A 6 -7.60 -23.44 24.98
C ARG A 6 -7.85 -22.03 24.45
N LEU A 7 -8.90 -21.84 23.66
CA LEU A 7 -9.25 -20.52 23.12
C LEU A 7 -9.81 -19.63 24.22
N ASP A 8 -10.66 -20.17 25.08
CA ASP A 8 -11.25 -19.46 26.23
C ASP A 8 -10.20 -19.05 27.26
N ASP A 9 -9.21 -19.90 27.55
CA ASP A 9 -8.07 -19.55 28.41
C ASP A 9 -7.19 -18.42 27.84
N THR A 10 -7.10 -18.33 26.51
CA THR A 10 -6.32 -17.30 25.82
C THR A 10 -7.10 -15.98 25.81
N MET A 11 -8.42 -16.04 25.60
CA MET A 11 -9.30 -14.88 25.69
C MET A 11 -9.40 -14.35 27.13
N LEU A 12 -9.41 -15.23 28.13
CA LEU A 12 -9.42 -14.86 29.54
C LEU A 12 -8.10 -14.19 29.96
N ARG A 13 -6.95 -14.70 29.49
CA ARG A 13 -5.64 -14.03 29.66
C ARG A 13 -5.59 -12.69 28.96
N GLY A 14 -6.16 -12.59 27.75
CA GLY A 14 -6.30 -11.33 27.02
C GLY A 14 -7.12 -10.29 27.80
N ALA A 15 -8.27 -10.70 28.34
CA ALA A 15 -9.13 -9.84 29.16
C ALA A 15 -8.43 -9.38 30.46
N GLN A 16 -7.69 -10.28 31.13
CA GLN A 16 -6.89 -9.94 32.30
C GLN A 16 -5.78 -8.92 31.98
N LEU A 17 -5.11 -9.06 30.84
CA LEU A 17 -4.08 -8.12 30.38
C LEU A 17 -4.69 -6.75 30.09
N VAL A 18 -5.86 -6.70 29.44
CA VAL A 18 -6.60 -5.45 29.19
C VAL A 18 -7.01 -4.78 30.50
N MET A 19 -7.50 -5.53 31.49
CA MET A 19 -7.85 -5.00 32.81
C MET A 19 -6.63 -4.45 33.55
N GLN A 20 -5.48 -5.13 33.49
CA GLN A 20 -4.22 -4.64 34.07
C GLN A 20 -3.76 -3.34 33.40
N ILE A 21 -3.87 -3.23 32.08
CA ILE A 21 -3.56 -2.01 31.33
C ILE A 21 -4.50 -0.86 31.72
N MET A 22 -5.81 -1.14 31.85
CA MET A 22 -6.79 -0.14 32.29
C MET A 22 -6.55 0.35 33.71
N ALA A 23 -6.21 -0.55 34.64
CA ALA A 23 -5.83 -0.17 36.00
C ALA A 23 -4.57 0.70 36.02
N LYS A 24 -3.55 0.35 35.21
CA LYS A 24 -2.32 1.14 35.06
C LYS A 24 -2.59 2.54 34.47
N LYS A 25 -3.53 2.62 33.51
CA LYS A 25 -3.99 3.89 32.93
C LYS A 25 -4.66 4.79 33.97
N MET A 26 -5.52 4.24 34.84
CA MET A 26 -6.15 5.00 35.92
C MET A 26 -5.12 5.50 36.94
N GLU A 27 -4.14 4.67 37.31
CA GLU A 27 -3.03 5.04 38.19
C GLU A 27 -2.20 6.20 37.60
N LEU A 28 -1.84 6.11 36.32
CA LEU A 28 -1.09 7.15 35.59
C LEU A 28 -1.87 8.46 35.52
N ASN A 29 -3.17 8.41 35.21
CA ASN A 29 -4.03 9.59 35.19
C ASN A 29 -4.13 10.26 36.56
N ALA A 30 -4.25 9.47 37.64
CA ALA A 30 -4.26 10.01 39.00
C ALA A 30 -2.93 10.67 39.40
N ASN A 31 -1.80 10.14 38.94
CA ASN A 31 -0.48 10.74 39.15
C ASN A 31 -0.30 12.03 38.33
N LEU A 32 -0.78 12.07 37.09
CA LEU A 32 -0.82 13.27 36.24
C LEU A 32 -1.66 14.40 36.87
N ASP A 33 -2.80 14.07 37.46
CA ASP A 33 -3.61 15.06 38.19
C ASP A 33 -2.91 15.58 39.45
N LYS A 34 -2.15 14.73 40.15
CA LYS A 34 -1.30 15.17 41.27
C LYS A 34 -0.18 16.10 40.80
N GLU A 35 0.46 15.81 39.67
CA GLU A 35 1.50 16.67 39.09
C GLU A 35 0.93 18.00 38.60
N ARG A 36 -0.25 18.02 37.96
CA ARG A 36 -0.95 19.25 37.57
C ARG A 36 -1.30 20.12 38.78
N LYS A 37 -1.73 19.50 39.89
CA LYS A 37 -1.98 20.20 41.16
C LYS A 37 -0.70 20.77 41.79
N ARG A 38 0.43 20.05 41.70
CA ARG A 38 1.74 20.57 42.16
C ARG A 38 2.23 21.72 41.28
N ALA A 39 2.09 21.62 39.97
CA ALA A 39 2.46 22.68 39.03
C ALA A 39 1.58 23.94 39.19
N GLY A 40 0.28 23.77 39.48
CA GLY A 40 -0.63 24.87 39.80
C GLY A 40 -0.33 25.55 41.15
N SER A 41 0.15 24.80 42.14
CA SER A 41 0.51 25.34 43.46
C SER A 41 1.79 26.19 43.48
N VAL A 42 2.61 26.12 42.42
CA VAL A 42 3.83 26.92 42.28
C VAL A 42 3.53 28.34 41.77
N ILE A 43 2.35 28.58 41.20
CA ILE A 43 1.98 29.88 40.61
C ILE A 43 1.22 30.78 41.61
N THR A 44 0.68 30.24 42.71
CA THR A 44 -0.16 30.99 43.66
C THR A 44 0.51 31.30 45.00
N LYS A 45 1.84 31.45 45.03
CA LYS A 45 2.57 31.76 46.26
C LYS A 45 3.53 32.94 46.14
N ASP A 46 3.15 33.97 45.39
CA ASP A 46 3.76 35.31 45.46
C ASP A 46 2.65 36.37 45.41
N SER A 47 2.00 36.62 46.55
CA SER A 47 1.23 37.86 46.77
C SER A 47 0.80 37.97 48.24
N THR A 48 1.73 38.38 49.11
CA THR A 48 1.43 39.25 50.27
C THR A 48 2.72 39.72 50.93
N GLY A 49 2.92 41.05 51.04
CA GLY A 49 3.64 41.66 52.16
C GLY A 49 4.95 42.42 51.90
N SER A 50 4.81 43.70 51.55
CA SER A 50 5.48 44.87 52.17
C SER A 50 7.02 44.99 52.25
N GLY A 51 7.54 46.00 51.53
CA GLY A 51 8.44 47.04 52.06
C GLY A 51 9.95 46.77 52.22
N GLY A 52 10.79 47.48 51.46
CA GLY A 52 12.19 47.72 51.83
C GLY A 52 13.15 47.95 50.66
N ASN A 53 13.67 49.18 50.55
CA ASN A 53 14.76 49.60 49.66
C ASN A 53 16.07 48.81 49.88
N GLY A 54 16.86 48.60 48.81
CA GLY A 54 18.27 48.22 48.94
C GLY A 54 18.95 47.80 47.63
N ILE A 55 19.86 48.65 47.15
CA ILE A 55 20.73 48.49 45.98
C ILE A 55 21.92 47.56 46.31
N GLY A 56 22.31 46.64 45.40
CA GLY A 56 23.60 45.93 45.45
C GLY A 56 23.67 44.67 44.57
N GLY A 57 24.63 44.58 43.65
CA GLY A 57 24.63 43.65 42.51
C GLY A 57 25.21 42.22 42.69
N GLY A 58 24.71 41.30 41.85
CA GLY A 58 25.36 40.08 41.28
C GLY A 58 25.35 38.77 42.10
N PRO A 59 25.39 37.55 41.50
CA PRO A 59 25.02 37.09 40.16
C PRO A 59 24.10 35.84 40.20
N GLN A 60 22.79 35.96 39.94
CA GLN A 60 21.88 34.78 39.89
C GLN A 60 21.44 34.33 38.49
N ILE A 61 21.81 35.06 37.42
CA ILE A 61 21.32 34.78 36.06
C ILE A 61 22.03 33.57 35.42
N HIS A 62 23.26 33.23 35.82
CA HIS A 62 24.02 32.17 35.14
C HIS A 62 23.68 30.75 35.63
N PHE A 63 23.41 30.57 36.92
CA PHE A 63 23.16 29.24 37.52
C PHE A 63 21.83 28.61 37.08
N GLN A 64 20.82 29.43 36.81
CA GLN A 64 19.48 28.97 36.40
C GLN A 64 19.48 28.43 34.96
N GLN A 65 20.30 29.02 34.08
CA GLN A 65 20.48 28.56 32.70
C GLN A 65 21.31 27.26 32.65
N PHE A 66 22.33 27.11 33.52
CA PHE A 66 23.04 25.85 33.70
C PHE A 66 22.14 24.74 34.28
N SER A 67 21.29 25.04 35.26
CA SER A 67 20.35 24.07 35.82
C SER A 67 19.33 23.59 34.78
N HIS A 68 18.78 24.51 33.98
CA HIS A 68 17.82 24.17 32.94
C HIS A 68 18.46 23.40 31.78
N ASN A 69 19.72 23.71 31.44
CA ASN A 69 20.52 22.97 30.46
C ASN A 69 20.98 21.62 30.99
N ALA A 70 21.33 21.50 32.27
CA ALA A 70 21.71 20.26 32.93
C ALA A 70 20.51 19.31 33.07
N GLU A 71 19.32 19.83 33.34
CA GLU A 71 18.09 19.03 33.41
C GLU A 71 17.62 18.59 32.02
N LYS A 72 17.75 19.44 30.99
CA LYS A 72 17.56 19.04 29.58
C LYS A 72 18.59 18.02 29.13
N ALA A 73 19.87 18.19 29.50
CA ALA A 73 20.96 17.26 29.19
C ALA A 73 20.77 15.93 29.92
N LYS A 74 20.31 15.94 31.18
CA LYS A 74 19.97 14.73 31.96
C LYS A 74 18.80 13.99 31.33
N LYS A 75 17.71 14.70 30.95
CA LYS A 75 16.60 14.11 30.19
C LYS A 75 17.04 13.54 28.85
N SER A 76 18.00 14.18 28.17
CA SER A 76 18.58 13.65 26.93
C SER A 76 19.44 12.42 27.16
N LYS A 77 20.25 12.39 28.22
CA LYS A 77 21.05 11.23 28.62
C LYS A 77 20.16 10.04 28.99
N GLU A 78 19.11 10.27 29.78
CA GLU A 78 18.13 9.23 30.14
C GLU A 78 17.46 8.63 28.89
N ARG A 79 17.16 9.45 27.86
CA ARG A 79 16.64 8.95 26.58
C ARG A 79 17.67 8.13 25.80
N ASN A 80 18.91 8.60 25.74
CA ASN A 80 20.00 7.91 25.06
C ASN A 80 20.29 6.55 25.69
N ASP A 81 20.37 6.50 27.02
CA ASP A 81 20.58 5.26 27.78
C ASP A 81 19.40 4.30 27.57
N TRP A 82 18.16 4.81 27.56
CA TRP A 82 16.97 3.99 27.33
C TRP A 82 16.91 3.41 25.91
N PHE A 83 17.29 4.17 24.87
CA PHE A 83 17.33 3.65 23.50
C PHE A 83 18.52 2.72 23.25
N THR A 84 19.64 2.96 23.93
CA THR A 84 20.72 1.98 24.00
C THR A 84 20.19 0.67 24.59
N ASP A 85 19.50 0.73 25.72
CA ASP A 85 18.88 -0.44 26.33
C ASP A 85 17.80 -1.09 25.46
N LEU A 86 17.03 -0.30 24.70
CA LEU A 86 16.05 -0.80 23.74
C LEU A 86 16.74 -1.47 22.55
N ALA A 87 17.86 -0.97 22.07
CA ALA A 87 18.63 -1.63 21.00
C ALA A 87 19.24 -2.95 21.50
N HIS A 88 19.66 -3.00 22.75
CA HIS A 88 20.26 -4.18 23.39
C HIS A 88 19.21 -5.11 24.03
N SER A 89 19.66 -6.27 24.53
CA SER A 89 18.79 -7.35 25.01
C SER A 89 18.09 -7.11 26.35
N LYS A 90 17.94 -5.86 26.83
CA LYS A 90 17.18 -5.61 28.08
C LYS A 90 15.72 -6.05 27.89
N PRO A 91 15.10 -6.76 28.87
CA PRO A 91 13.72 -7.23 28.73
C PRO A 91 12.73 -6.08 28.55
N LEU A 92 11.80 -6.22 27.59
CA LEU A 92 10.80 -5.18 27.28
C LEU A 92 9.90 -4.85 28.49
N ALA A 93 9.62 -5.84 29.34
CA ALA A 93 8.86 -5.66 30.57
C ALA A 93 9.54 -4.71 31.57
N VAL A 94 10.88 -4.61 31.55
CA VAL A 94 11.64 -3.66 32.38
C VAL A 94 11.55 -2.27 31.78
N LEU A 95 11.74 -2.16 30.46
CA LEU A 95 11.67 -0.89 29.73
C LEU A 95 10.29 -0.23 29.81
N ALA A 96 9.23 -1.04 29.81
CA ALA A 96 7.84 -0.59 29.93
C ALA A 96 7.50 0.12 31.26
N ARG A 97 8.31 -0.09 32.31
CA ARG A 97 8.04 0.53 33.63
C ARG A 97 8.33 2.02 33.66
N LYS A 98 9.29 2.46 32.85
CA LYS A 98 9.74 3.86 32.81
C LYS A 98 10.08 4.27 31.36
N PRO A 99 9.09 4.32 30.45
CA PRO A 99 9.32 4.81 29.11
C PRO A 99 9.61 6.32 29.16
N PRO A 100 10.62 6.82 28.43
CA PRO A 100 10.84 8.25 28.31
C PRO A 100 9.68 8.91 27.55
N PHE A 101 9.46 10.21 27.79
CA PHE A 101 8.48 10.98 27.02
C PHE A 101 9.05 11.38 25.66
N PHE A 102 8.27 11.18 24.60
CA PHE A 102 8.68 11.47 23.23
C PHE A 102 7.64 12.24 22.45
N SER A 103 8.11 13.07 21.51
CA SER A 103 7.32 13.40 20.33
C SER A 103 7.39 12.23 19.35
N GLN A 104 6.29 11.94 18.64
CA GLN A 104 6.25 10.85 17.66
C GLN A 104 7.30 11.02 16.54
N LYS A 105 7.66 12.26 16.20
CA LYS A 105 8.66 12.57 15.17
C LYS A 105 10.07 12.15 15.61
N ASP A 106 10.45 12.45 16.83
CA ASP A 106 11.79 12.13 17.35
C ASP A 106 11.94 10.60 17.50
N ALA A 107 10.86 9.90 17.82
CA ALA A 107 10.87 8.44 18.01
C ALA A 107 11.50 7.68 16.83
N LEU A 108 11.14 8.02 15.58
CA LEU A 108 11.68 7.35 14.38
C LEU A 108 13.17 7.59 14.19
N GLU A 109 13.65 8.79 14.51
CA GLU A 109 15.07 9.15 14.41
C GLU A 109 15.91 8.34 15.40
N TYR A 110 15.48 8.25 16.67
CA TYR A 110 16.16 7.43 17.67
C TYR A 110 16.16 5.94 17.33
N LEU A 111 15.05 5.40 16.79
CA LEU A 111 15.02 4.01 16.34
C LEU A 111 16.09 3.72 15.29
N CYS A 112 16.29 4.67 14.37
CA CYS A 112 17.30 4.56 13.31
C CYS A 112 18.72 4.75 13.83
N ASP A 113 18.97 5.78 14.64
CA ASP A 113 20.30 6.13 15.16
C ASP A 113 20.87 5.04 16.06
N TYR A 114 20.01 4.41 16.87
CA TYR A 114 20.41 3.32 17.76
C TYR A 114 20.26 1.93 17.12
N LYS A 115 19.88 1.85 15.83
CA LYS A 115 19.73 0.60 15.06
C LYS A 115 18.88 -0.44 15.79
N VAL A 116 17.78 0.01 16.38
CA VAL A 116 16.94 -0.84 17.25
C VAL A 116 16.39 -2.02 16.45
N PRO A 117 16.52 -3.28 16.92
CA PRO A 117 15.98 -4.44 16.21
C PRO A 117 14.50 -4.27 15.89
N VAL A 118 14.08 -4.60 14.66
CA VAL A 118 12.74 -4.30 14.11
C VAL A 118 11.60 -4.71 15.07
N ASN A 119 11.62 -5.92 15.62
CA ASN A 119 10.58 -6.38 16.55
C ASN A 119 10.44 -5.49 17.80
N ARG A 120 11.57 -4.95 18.29
CA ARG A 120 11.62 -4.07 19.45
C ARG A 120 11.22 -2.64 19.08
N ALA A 121 11.56 -2.21 17.87
CA ALA A 121 11.09 -0.95 17.29
C ALA A 121 9.55 -0.94 17.15
N LEU A 122 8.97 -2.01 16.57
CA LEU A 122 7.51 -2.14 16.46
C LEU A 122 6.83 -2.16 17.82
N TRP A 123 7.39 -2.89 18.79
CA TRP A 123 6.89 -2.87 20.17
C TRP A 123 6.89 -1.46 20.76
N PHE A 124 7.96 -0.70 20.57
CA PHE A 124 8.06 0.67 21.07
C PHE A 124 7.05 1.60 20.38
N LEU A 125 6.88 1.49 19.06
CA LEU A 125 5.87 2.26 18.32
C LEU A 125 4.45 1.97 18.81
N LYS A 126 4.13 0.69 19.11
CA LYS A 126 2.85 0.30 19.74
C LYS A 126 2.71 0.92 21.14
N LEU A 127 3.78 0.90 21.93
CA LEU A 127 3.79 1.48 23.28
C LEU A 127 3.47 2.98 23.26
N ILE A 128 4.14 3.75 22.39
CA ILE A 128 3.90 5.20 22.31
C ILE A 128 2.50 5.51 21.78
N ALA A 129 2.01 4.76 20.80
CA ALA A 129 0.65 4.92 20.24
C ALA A 129 -0.44 4.69 21.31
N VAL A 130 -0.31 3.64 22.14
CA VAL A 130 -1.28 3.33 23.20
C VAL A 130 -1.18 4.30 24.38
N SER A 131 0.03 4.76 24.71
CA SER A 131 0.26 5.66 25.85
C SER A 131 -0.30 7.07 25.66
N GLY A 132 -0.76 7.42 24.45
CA GLY A 132 -1.22 8.77 24.11
C GLY A 132 -0.12 9.83 24.15
N GLN A 133 1.14 9.43 24.35
CA GLN A 133 2.29 10.32 24.31
C GLN A 133 2.52 10.75 22.85
N GLY A 134 2.01 11.93 22.51
CA GLY A 134 2.07 12.50 21.17
C GLY A 134 0.79 12.40 20.34
N CYS A 135 -0.31 11.83 20.87
CA CYS A 135 -1.62 11.92 20.22
C CYS A 135 -2.34 13.21 20.66
N THR A 136 -2.66 14.08 19.71
CA THR A 136 -3.43 15.32 19.94
C THR A 136 -4.94 15.13 19.76
N SER A 137 -5.42 13.89 19.58
CA SER A 137 -6.81 13.63 19.18
C SER A 137 -7.77 13.62 20.38
N ASN A 138 -8.71 14.57 20.36
CA ASN A 138 -9.91 14.55 21.19
C ASN A 138 -10.79 13.35 20.79
N VAL A 139 -10.70 12.26 21.54
CA VAL A 139 -11.45 11.00 21.32
C VAL A 139 -12.98 11.19 21.30
N ASN A 140 -13.48 12.34 21.70
CA ASN A 140 -14.92 12.58 21.93
C ASN A 140 -15.77 12.88 20.70
N LYS A 141 -15.25 12.81 19.46
CA LYS A 141 -16.06 13.07 18.24
C LYS A 141 -15.56 12.31 17.01
N GLN A 142 -15.70 10.99 16.88
CA GLN A 142 -15.47 10.36 15.56
C GLN A 142 -16.10 8.97 15.37
N LYS A 143 -16.45 8.68 14.10
CA LYS A 143 -17.12 7.46 13.59
C LYS A 143 -16.17 6.26 13.35
N LYS A 144 -14.84 6.46 13.41
CA LYS A 144 -13.82 5.43 13.13
C LYS A 144 -13.41 4.71 14.41
N SER A 145 -12.99 3.44 14.33
CA SER A 145 -12.50 2.73 15.52
C SER A 145 -11.18 3.34 16.02
N THR A 146 -10.90 3.25 17.31
CA THR A 146 -9.63 3.74 17.90
C THR A 146 -8.41 3.10 17.23
N SER A 147 -8.52 1.83 16.83
CA SER A 147 -7.45 1.12 16.11
C SER A 147 -7.18 1.72 14.75
N ASP A 148 -8.23 2.02 13.97
CA ASP A 148 -8.08 2.61 12.63
C ASP A 148 -7.51 4.03 12.69
N GLN A 149 -7.84 4.78 13.75
CA GLN A 149 -7.29 6.12 13.96
C GLN A 149 -5.79 6.07 14.24
N LEU A 150 -5.33 5.16 15.11
CA LEU A 150 -3.91 4.98 15.40
C LEU A 150 -3.13 4.51 14.16
N ALA A 151 -3.73 3.62 13.37
CA ALA A 151 -3.12 3.14 12.12
C ALA A 151 -2.95 4.25 11.07
N SER A 152 -3.93 5.15 10.97
CA SER A 152 -3.90 6.34 10.11
C SER A 152 -2.86 7.36 10.59
N GLU A 153 -2.79 7.65 11.90
CA GLU A 153 -1.77 8.54 12.47
C GLU A 153 -0.35 8.02 12.24
N LEU A 154 -0.14 6.71 12.38
CA LEU A 154 1.16 6.09 12.11
C LEU A 154 1.52 6.09 10.62
N ALA A 155 0.53 5.86 9.73
CA ALA A 155 0.70 6.01 8.29
C ALA A 155 1.23 7.42 7.94
N SER A 156 0.54 8.45 8.45
CA SER A 156 0.91 9.85 8.25
C SER A 156 2.29 10.17 8.82
N LEU A 157 2.63 9.64 10.00
CA LEU A 157 3.96 9.82 10.60
C LEU A 157 5.06 9.26 9.68
N PHE A 158 4.87 8.05 9.17
CA PHE A 158 5.84 7.38 8.32
C PHE A 158 6.02 8.10 6.99
N THR A 159 4.93 8.50 6.33
CA THR A 159 4.97 9.18 5.03
C THR A 159 5.58 10.58 5.15
N LYS A 160 5.30 11.30 6.24
CA LYS A 160 5.99 12.56 6.59
C LYS A 160 7.48 12.36 6.83
N TYR A 161 7.88 11.28 7.50
CA TYR A 161 9.29 10.98 7.74
C TYR A 161 10.03 10.60 6.44
N VAL A 162 9.38 9.87 5.53
CA VAL A 162 9.89 9.64 4.16
C VAL A 162 10.15 10.98 3.46
N LYS A 163 9.18 11.91 3.45
CA LYS A 163 9.35 13.26 2.87
C LYS A 163 10.52 14.02 3.50
N LEU A 164 10.65 13.95 4.83
CA LEU A 164 11.74 14.60 5.56
C LEU A 164 13.11 14.04 5.18
N MET A 165 13.27 12.72 5.17
CA MET A 165 14.54 12.08 4.84
C MET A 165 14.95 12.35 3.38
N LEU A 166 14.01 12.29 2.44
CA LEU A 166 14.27 12.63 1.04
C LEU A 166 14.78 14.07 0.89
N ASN A 167 14.21 15.03 1.64
CA ASN A 167 14.68 16.41 1.65
C ASN A 167 16.08 16.53 2.25
N GLN A 168 16.32 15.93 3.42
CA GLN A 168 17.63 15.97 4.06
C GLN A 168 18.74 15.36 3.19
N MET A 169 18.42 14.33 2.40
CA MET A 169 19.35 13.76 1.43
C MET A 169 19.54 14.65 0.21
N SER A 170 18.47 15.28 -0.28
CA SER A 170 18.51 16.22 -1.42
C SER A 170 19.34 17.47 -1.13
N ASP A 171 19.22 18.03 0.07
CA ASP A 171 19.92 19.26 0.48
C ASP A 171 21.38 19.02 0.89
N SER A 172 21.84 17.76 0.82
CA SER A 172 23.19 17.39 1.22
C SER A 172 24.22 17.82 0.19
N ALA A 173 25.37 18.33 0.64
CA ALA A 173 26.49 18.64 -0.26
C ALA A 173 27.16 17.37 -0.83
N LYS A 174 27.20 16.29 -0.04
CA LYS A 174 27.73 14.97 -0.44
C LYS A 174 26.87 13.87 0.16
N LEU A 175 26.13 13.19 -0.70
CA LEU A 175 25.17 12.15 -0.28
C LEU A 175 25.82 11.02 0.52
N GLU A 176 27.04 10.59 0.15
CA GLU A 176 27.80 9.53 0.82
C GLU A 176 28.17 9.86 2.27
N SER A 177 28.24 11.16 2.62
CA SER A 177 28.51 11.61 3.99
C SER A 177 27.24 11.82 4.81
N ASN A 178 26.06 11.70 4.18
CA ASN A 178 24.79 11.94 4.83
C ASN A 178 24.37 10.72 5.65
N ILE A 179 24.23 10.89 6.97
CA ILE A 179 23.78 9.82 7.88
C ILE A 179 22.38 9.30 7.54
N VAL A 180 21.52 10.13 6.94
CA VAL A 180 20.20 9.69 6.49
C VAL A 180 20.33 8.66 5.38
N TYR A 181 21.20 8.92 4.40
CA TYR A 181 21.42 8.04 3.26
C TYR A 181 22.14 6.75 3.66
N THR A 182 23.24 6.87 4.41
CA THR A 182 24.12 5.76 4.76
C THR A 182 23.56 4.87 5.86
N ASP A 183 22.90 5.46 6.85
CA ASP A 183 22.54 4.77 8.08
C ASP A 183 21.04 4.70 8.36
N ARG A 184 20.32 5.83 8.32
CA ARG A 184 18.92 5.87 8.77
C ARG A 184 17.96 5.24 7.77
N TRP A 185 18.09 5.59 6.49
CA TRP A 185 17.19 5.14 5.43
C TRP A 185 17.13 3.61 5.31
N PRO A 186 18.26 2.87 5.23
CA PRO A 186 18.21 1.41 5.14
C PRO A 186 17.46 0.78 6.33
N HIS A 187 17.72 1.27 7.55
CA HIS A 187 17.06 0.75 8.75
C HIS A 187 15.57 1.11 8.80
N PHE A 188 15.24 2.35 8.48
CA PHE A 188 13.86 2.83 8.43
C PHE A 188 13.01 2.02 7.46
N VAL A 189 13.52 1.72 6.26
CA VAL A 189 12.79 0.93 5.25
C VAL A 189 12.38 -0.44 5.81
N TYR A 190 13.27 -1.10 6.58
CA TYR A 190 12.92 -2.36 7.24
C TYR A 190 11.83 -2.19 8.31
N ILE A 191 11.93 -1.18 9.18
CA ILE A 191 10.89 -0.90 10.19
C ILE A 191 9.55 -0.63 9.49
N CYS A 192 9.57 0.22 8.46
CA CYS A 192 8.40 0.64 7.71
C CYS A 192 7.68 -0.57 7.08
N LYS A 193 8.43 -1.46 6.41
CA LYS A 193 7.91 -2.68 5.81
C LYS A 193 7.24 -3.58 6.84
N HIS A 194 7.91 -3.87 7.96
CA HIS A 194 7.35 -4.79 8.96
C HIS A 194 6.16 -4.20 9.71
N ALA A 195 6.14 -2.89 9.95
CA ALA A 195 4.98 -2.22 10.51
C ALA A 195 3.76 -2.29 9.57
N TYR A 196 3.99 -2.16 8.26
CA TYR A 196 2.96 -2.32 7.24
C TYR A 196 2.41 -3.76 7.21
N GLU A 197 3.29 -4.77 7.26
CA GLU A 197 2.92 -6.19 7.29
C GLU A 197 2.20 -6.58 8.59
N ASP A 198 2.62 -6.03 9.73
CA ASP A 198 1.99 -6.24 11.05
C ASP A 198 0.62 -5.56 11.19
N GLY A 199 0.23 -4.70 10.23
CA GLY A 199 -1.06 -3.99 10.22
C GLY A 199 -1.10 -2.79 11.16
N MET A 200 0.06 -2.25 11.55
CA MET A 200 0.15 -1.04 12.38
C MET A 200 -0.19 0.24 11.61
N VAL A 201 -0.25 0.16 10.30
CA VAL A 201 -0.38 1.28 9.37
C VAL A 201 -1.65 1.08 8.54
N ASP A 202 -2.44 2.14 8.34
CA ASP A 202 -3.55 2.11 7.39
C ASP A 202 -2.97 1.93 5.98
N LYS A 203 -3.12 0.72 5.44
CA LYS A 203 -2.46 0.30 4.20
C LYS A 203 -2.86 1.16 3.00
N GLN A 204 -4.13 1.57 2.93
CA GLN A 204 -4.62 2.32 1.79
C GLN A 204 -4.11 3.76 1.86
N GLU A 205 -4.26 4.41 3.00
CA GLU A 205 -3.76 5.78 3.20
C GLU A 205 -2.25 5.87 2.97
N PHE A 206 -1.49 4.94 3.53
CA PHE A 206 -0.04 4.88 3.37
C PHE A 206 0.39 4.79 1.91
N LEU A 207 -0.21 3.89 1.12
CA LEU A 207 0.15 3.76 -0.29
C LEU A 207 -0.30 4.95 -1.13
N MET A 208 -1.43 5.59 -0.79
CA MET A 208 -1.87 6.81 -1.46
C MET A 208 -0.87 7.95 -1.23
N ASP A 209 -0.42 8.13 0.01
CA ASP A 209 0.59 9.13 0.38
C ASP A 209 1.94 8.85 -0.31
N LEU A 210 2.35 7.59 -0.45
CA LEU A 210 3.56 7.25 -1.20
C LEU A 210 3.42 7.63 -2.68
N LEU A 211 2.27 7.40 -3.30
CA LEU A 211 2.04 7.83 -4.68
C LEU A 211 2.00 9.36 -4.80
N ASP A 212 1.52 10.09 -3.78
CA ASP A 212 1.61 11.54 -3.73
C ASP A 212 3.08 12.01 -3.64
N ILE A 213 3.90 11.35 -2.81
CA ILE A 213 5.35 11.60 -2.77
C ILE A 213 5.97 11.36 -4.15
N PHE A 214 5.60 10.26 -4.82
CA PHE A 214 6.11 9.94 -6.15
C PHE A 214 5.78 11.06 -7.14
N ASN A 215 4.51 11.47 -7.15
CA ASN A 215 4.01 12.55 -7.97
C ASN A 215 4.77 13.86 -7.72
N ASP A 216 4.75 14.34 -6.47
CA ASP A 216 5.21 15.69 -6.12
C ASP A 216 6.73 15.86 -6.25
N ARG A 217 7.49 14.80 -5.97
CA ARG A 217 8.96 14.84 -6.00
C ARG A 217 9.55 14.50 -7.36
N PHE A 218 8.97 13.55 -8.08
CA PHE A 218 9.64 12.93 -9.23
C PHE A 218 8.91 13.05 -10.56
N VAL A 219 7.62 13.42 -10.55
CA VAL A 219 6.78 13.45 -11.75
C VAL A 219 6.24 14.85 -12.07
N GLN A 220 5.86 15.67 -11.08
CA GLN A 220 5.39 17.03 -11.39
C GLN A 220 6.53 17.94 -11.87
N PRO A 221 6.29 18.78 -12.89
CA PRO A 221 7.20 19.86 -13.29
C PRO A 221 7.45 20.82 -12.12
N ILE A 222 8.69 21.30 -11.98
CA ILE A 222 9.16 22.14 -10.86
C ILE A 222 8.32 23.44 -10.71
N GLU A 223 7.76 23.95 -11.81
CA GLU A 223 7.02 25.22 -11.87
C GLU A 223 5.71 25.22 -11.05
N ASN A 224 5.04 24.08 -10.89
CA ASN A 224 3.79 23.99 -10.10
C ASN A 224 4.01 24.01 -8.58
N ARG A 225 5.25 24.03 -8.08
CA ARG A 225 5.57 24.10 -6.64
C ARG A 225 5.38 25.49 -6.02
N GLN A 226 5.09 26.51 -6.82
CA GLN A 226 5.05 27.92 -6.36
C GLN A 226 3.75 28.32 -5.63
N ASN A 227 2.67 27.53 -5.72
CA ASN A 227 1.38 27.92 -5.14
C ASN A 227 1.17 27.52 -3.66
N ASP A 228 2.05 26.70 -3.08
CA ASP A 228 2.00 26.38 -1.64
C ASP A 228 2.98 27.27 -0.84
N LYS A 229 2.47 28.42 -0.38
CA LYS A 229 3.19 29.39 0.47
C LYS A 229 3.58 28.87 1.87
N THR A 230 3.58 27.56 2.11
CA THR A 230 4.02 26.92 3.36
C THR A 230 5.29 26.09 3.23
N SER A 231 5.90 26.02 2.04
CA SER A 231 7.21 25.40 1.85
C SER A 231 8.17 26.39 1.18
N ILE A 232 9.19 26.82 1.92
CA ILE A 232 10.17 27.84 1.56
C ILE A 232 11.04 27.35 0.36
N HIS A 233 10.99 28.10 -0.76
CA HIS A 233 12.02 28.53 -1.76
C HIS A 233 13.21 27.61 -2.20
N PRO A 234 13.99 27.97 -3.25
CA PRO A 234 13.66 28.27 -4.64
C PRO A 234 14.48 27.36 -5.60
N PHE A 235 13.86 26.66 -6.55
CA PHE A 235 14.59 25.94 -7.60
C PHE A 235 14.39 26.60 -8.96
N LEU A 236 15.49 27.17 -9.47
CA LEU A 236 15.84 27.50 -10.85
C LEU A 236 15.01 28.58 -11.58
N HIS A 237 15.56 29.80 -11.60
CA HIS A 237 15.51 30.65 -12.79
C HIS A 237 16.90 30.67 -13.45
N HIS A 238 16.87 30.53 -14.78
CA HIS A 238 17.89 30.70 -15.81
C HIS A 238 19.26 31.29 -15.50
N GLY A 239 20.23 30.80 -16.27
CA GLY A 239 21.26 31.67 -16.86
C GLY A 239 22.67 31.24 -16.52
N SER A 240 23.34 30.63 -17.51
CA SER A 240 24.78 30.71 -17.77
C SER A 240 25.70 30.92 -16.55
N GLY A 241 26.14 29.81 -15.96
CA GLY A 241 27.26 29.80 -15.00
C GLY A 241 27.08 28.77 -13.88
N LEU A 242 28.04 27.85 -13.74
CA LEU A 242 28.18 26.77 -12.72
C LEU A 242 27.76 25.36 -13.18
N ALA A 243 28.55 24.77 -14.08
CA ALA A 243 28.43 23.37 -14.50
C ALA A 243 28.73 22.32 -13.38
N SER A 244 29.27 22.72 -12.22
CA SER A 244 29.60 21.80 -11.12
C SER A 244 28.46 21.54 -10.13
N ALA A 245 27.55 22.51 -9.96
CA ALA A 245 26.39 22.36 -9.08
C ALA A 245 25.23 21.62 -9.76
N SER A 246 25.07 21.78 -11.08
CA SER A 246 24.03 21.11 -11.87
C SER A 246 24.24 19.58 -11.96
N SER A 247 25.49 19.14 -12.14
CA SER A 247 25.84 17.72 -12.22
C SER A 247 25.65 16.99 -10.88
N THR A 248 26.04 17.62 -9.76
CA THR A 248 25.87 17.05 -8.42
C THR A 248 24.38 16.91 -8.07
N ASN A 249 23.57 17.95 -8.32
CA ASN A 249 22.13 17.91 -8.06
C ASN A 249 21.39 16.87 -8.92
N GLN A 250 21.79 16.72 -10.18
CA GLN A 250 21.23 15.67 -11.05
C GLN A 250 21.58 14.27 -10.55
N SER A 251 22.82 14.07 -10.08
CA SER A 251 23.26 12.78 -9.52
C SER A 251 22.49 12.40 -8.25
N HIS A 252 22.18 13.39 -7.40
CA HIS A 252 21.36 13.19 -6.20
C HIS A 252 19.93 12.84 -6.60
N TYR A 253 19.32 13.55 -7.54
CA TYR A 253 17.97 13.25 -8.03
C TYR A 253 17.83 11.80 -8.51
N VAL A 254 18.74 11.34 -9.37
CA VAL A 254 18.72 9.96 -9.91
C VAL A 254 18.86 8.94 -8.77
N THR A 255 19.75 9.19 -7.81
CA THR A 255 19.95 8.30 -6.66
C THR A 255 18.73 8.25 -5.75
N LEU A 256 18.09 9.39 -5.48
CA LEU A 256 16.90 9.49 -4.66
C LEU A 256 15.68 8.84 -5.32
N LEU A 257 15.52 9.02 -6.64
CA LEU A 257 14.48 8.33 -7.40
C LEU A 257 14.68 6.83 -7.34
N ARG A 258 15.91 6.34 -7.54
CA ARG A 258 16.24 4.91 -7.40
C ARG A 258 15.91 4.40 -6.00
N LEU A 259 16.33 5.09 -4.95
CA LEU A 259 16.04 4.72 -3.56
C LEU A 259 14.53 4.64 -3.29
N PHE A 260 13.80 5.65 -3.74
CA PHE A 260 12.36 5.73 -3.55
C PHE A 260 11.62 4.63 -4.34
N LEU A 261 12.01 4.37 -5.58
CA LEU A 261 11.42 3.29 -6.39
C LEU A 261 11.66 1.92 -5.78
N LEU A 262 12.88 1.64 -5.30
CA LEU A 262 13.20 0.40 -4.59
C LEU A 262 12.45 0.26 -3.25
N PHE A 263 12.04 1.38 -2.65
CA PHE A 263 11.20 1.37 -1.47
C PHE A 263 9.73 1.08 -1.81
N ILE A 264 9.13 1.83 -2.75
CA ILE A 264 7.72 1.67 -3.10
C ILE A 264 7.42 0.34 -3.80
N CYS A 265 8.38 -0.22 -4.57
CA CYS A 265 8.19 -1.49 -5.27
C CYS A 265 8.01 -2.69 -4.32
N GLN A 266 8.39 -2.55 -3.04
CA GLN A 266 8.13 -3.57 -2.03
C GLN A 266 6.63 -3.77 -1.77
N TYR A 267 5.81 -2.80 -2.16
CA TYR A 267 4.36 -2.82 -2.00
C TYR A 267 3.60 -3.09 -3.30
N THR A 268 4.30 -3.46 -4.40
CA THR A 268 3.66 -3.65 -5.72
C THR A 268 2.52 -4.66 -5.69
N ASP A 269 2.65 -5.79 -4.99
CA ASP A 269 1.56 -6.78 -4.83
C ASP A 269 0.30 -6.16 -4.18
N GLN A 270 0.49 -5.27 -3.20
CA GLN A 270 -0.64 -4.60 -2.55
C GLN A 270 -1.24 -3.50 -3.44
N ILE A 271 -0.40 -2.83 -4.24
CA ILE A 271 -0.85 -1.84 -5.24
C ILE A 271 -1.70 -2.53 -6.32
N THR A 272 -1.27 -3.69 -6.83
CA THR A 272 -2.00 -4.43 -7.87
C THR A 272 -3.34 -4.99 -7.39
N GLN A 273 -3.50 -5.25 -6.09
CA GLN A 273 -4.78 -5.68 -5.51
C GLN A 273 -5.85 -4.57 -5.44
N ASN A 274 -5.48 -3.31 -5.69
CA ASN A 274 -6.41 -2.18 -5.64
C ASN A 274 -6.40 -1.40 -6.97
N ILE A 275 -7.54 -1.37 -7.66
CA ILE A 275 -7.67 -0.74 -8.99
C ILE A 275 -7.35 0.77 -8.99
N VAL A 276 -7.68 1.50 -7.91
CA VAL A 276 -7.42 2.93 -7.82
C VAL A 276 -5.93 3.19 -7.63
N LEU A 277 -5.28 2.47 -6.71
CA LEU A 277 -3.82 2.54 -6.50
C LEU A 277 -3.05 2.12 -7.76
N SER A 278 -3.46 1.02 -8.38
CA SER A 278 -2.89 0.54 -9.64
C SER A 278 -2.99 1.58 -10.75
N LYS A 279 -4.16 2.21 -10.92
CA LYS A 279 -4.36 3.20 -11.99
C LYS A 279 -3.50 4.44 -11.78
N ARG A 280 -3.46 4.95 -10.54
CA ARG A 280 -2.59 6.08 -10.18
C ARG A 280 -1.12 5.74 -10.38
N CYS A 281 -0.68 4.58 -9.91
CA CYS A 281 0.69 4.12 -10.06
C CYS A 281 1.08 3.99 -11.54
N ALA A 282 0.22 3.37 -12.36
CA ALA A 282 0.46 3.26 -13.80
C ALA A 282 0.57 4.64 -14.46
N PHE A 283 -0.31 5.58 -14.11
CA PHE A 283 -0.27 6.94 -14.63
C PHE A 283 1.08 7.61 -14.30
N LEU A 284 1.51 7.55 -13.05
CA LEU A 284 2.76 8.16 -12.60
C LEU A 284 3.99 7.50 -13.24
N VAL A 285 3.97 6.17 -13.43
CA VAL A 285 5.03 5.44 -14.13
C VAL A 285 5.09 5.87 -15.61
N CYS A 286 3.97 5.86 -16.33
CA CYS A 286 3.92 6.28 -17.73
C CYS A 286 4.40 7.72 -17.89
N HIS A 287 3.91 8.63 -17.06
CA HIS A 287 4.32 10.04 -17.14
C HIS A 287 5.79 10.26 -16.76
N ARG A 288 6.36 9.48 -15.81
CA ARG A 288 7.81 9.52 -15.55
C ARG A 288 8.63 9.02 -16.74
N LEU A 289 8.14 8.02 -17.48
CA LEU A 289 8.77 7.55 -18.72
C LEU A 289 8.67 8.60 -19.82
N GLU A 290 7.52 9.28 -19.93
CA GLU A 290 7.32 10.42 -20.83
C GLU A 290 8.32 11.54 -20.56
N LEU A 291 8.52 11.91 -19.29
CA LEU A 291 9.51 12.93 -18.92
C LEU A 291 10.94 12.52 -19.27
N TYR A 292 11.29 11.23 -19.27
CA TYR A 292 12.61 10.81 -19.74
C TYR A 292 12.79 11.03 -21.24
N ARG A 293 11.74 10.78 -22.04
CA ARG A 293 11.75 11.14 -23.47
C ARG A 293 11.93 12.65 -23.60
N ASP A 294 11.11 13.45 -22.94
CA ASP A 294 11.13 14.91 -23.07
C ASP A 294 12.49 15.51 -22.67
N GLU A 295 13.08 15.05 -21.55
CA GLU A 295 14.42 15.44 -21.10
C GLU A 295 15.54 15.01 -22.07
N ALA A 296 15.36 13.91 -22.81
CA ALA A 296 16.30 13.46 -23.83
C ALA A 296 16.17 14.29 -25.12
N GLU A 297 14.94 14.55 -25.56
CA GLU A 297 14.66 15.39 -26.73
C GLU A 297 15.15 16.82 -26.52
N GLU A 298 15.00 17.39 -25.31
CA GLU A 298 15.55 18.71 -24.97
C GLU A 298 17.09 18.71 -25.02
N ARG A 299 17.75 17.64 -24.55
CA ARG A 299 19.22 17.52 -24.57
C ARG A 299 19.77 17.38 -25.98
N GLU A 300 19.09 16.64 -26.85
CA GLU A 300 19.55 16.35 -28.21
C GLU A 300 19.04 17.36 -29.25
N GLY A 301 18.04 18.17 -28.91
CA GLY A 301 17.42 19.15 -29.82
C GLY A 301 16.65 18.52 -30.98
N ARG A 302 16.30 17.24 -30.87
CA ARG A 302 15.58 16.45 -31.89
C ARG A 302 14.73 15.38 -31.22
N SER A 303 13.81 14.80 -31.97
CA SER A 303 13.07 13.64 -31.48
C SER A 303 13.98 12.43 -31.28
N VAL A 304 13.73 11.69 -30.20
CA VAL A 304 14.53 10.55 -29.74
C VAL A 304 13.72 9.27 -29.87
N ASP A 305 14.35 8.19 -30.33
CA ASP A 305 13.73 6.86 -30.28
C ASP A 305 13.68 6.39 -28.83
N CYS A 306 12.47 6.23 -28.29
CA CYS A 306 12.25 5.83 -26.92
C CYS A 306 12.75 4.41 -26.63
N VAL A 307 12.79 3.53 -27.63
CA VAL A 307 13.30 2.17 -27.46
C VAL A 307 14.81 2.22 -27.24
N GLU A 308 15.53 2.95 -28.10
CA GLU A 308 16.98 3.18 -27.98
C GLU A 308 17.32 3.87 -26.65
N LEU A 309 16.57 4.92 -26.30
CA LEU A 309 16.74 5.62 -25.02
C LEU A 309 16.62 4.67 -23.82
N PHE A 310 15.59 3.81 -23.79
CA PHE A 310 15.38 2.90 -22.67
C PHE A 310 16.40 1.75 -22.64
N ASP A 311 16.91 1.32 -23.79
CA ASP A 311 18.02 0.38 -23.88
C ASP A 311 19.33 0.98 -23.34
N ASP A 312 19.62 2.25 -23.64
CA ASP A 312 20.76 2.97 -23.08
C ASP A 312 20.65 3.11 -21.56
N MET A 313 19.45 3.46 -21.06
CA MET A 313 19.18 3.49 -19.63
C MET A 313 19.40 2.13 -18.97
N GLN A 314 19.06 1.03 -19.66
CA GLN A 314 19.28 -0.33 -19.16
C GLN A 314 20.76 -0.71 -19.10
N GLN A 315 21.59 -0.17 -20.00
CA GLN A 315 23.04 -0.38 -19.99
C GLN A 315 23.75 0.46 -18.91
N CYS A 316 23.18 1.60 -18.51
CA CYS A 316 23.73 2.47 -17.49
C CYS A 316 23.51 1.94 -16.05
N ILE A 317 24.59 1.70 -15.28
CA ILE A 317 24.53 1.16 -13.91
C ILE A 317 23.69 2.00 -12.93
N HIS A 318 23.60 3.31 -13.16
CA HIS A 318 22.87 4.24 -12.29
C HIS A 318 21.36 4.25 -12.61
N GLN A 319 20.99 4.01 -13.87
CA GLN A 319 19.61 4.13 -14.36
C GLN A 319 18.93 2.78 -14.59
N ARG A 320 19.69 1.70 -14.80
CA ARG A 320 19.18 0.35 -15.03
C ARG A 320 18.13 -0.09 -14.02
N ALA A 321 18.40 0.14 -12.73
CA ALA A 321 17.46 -0.22 -11.67
C ALA A 321 16.15 0.60 -11.75
N ILE A 322 16.24 1.87 -12.15
CA ILE A 322 15.08 2.77 -12.28
C ILE A 322 14.18 2.29 -13.42
N ILE A 323 14.73 2.15 -14.63
CA ILE A 323 13.95 1.78 -15.81
C ILE A 323 13.31 0.40 -15.65
N LEU A 324 14.06 -0.58 -15.14
CA LEU A 324 13.54 -1.93 -14.88
C LEU A 324 12.48 -1.95 -13.77
N THR A 325 12.59 -1.10 -12.74
CA THR A 325 11.57 -1.01 -11.68
C THR A 325 10.30 -0.37 -12.19
N LEU A 326 10.39 0.74 -12.94
CA LEU A 326 9.24 1.40 -13.56
C LEU A 326 8.49 0.44 -14.51
N CYS A 327 9.21 -0.19 -15.44
CA CYS A 327 8.62 -1.14 -16.38
C CYS A 327 8.07 -2.37 -15.66
N GLY A 328 8.79 -2.91 -14.67
CA GLY A 328 8.34 -4.04 -13.86
C GLY A 328 7.06 -3.75 -13.09
N MET A 329 6.91 -2.57 -12.50
CA MET A 329 5.67 -2.13 -11.84
C MET A 329 4.51 -2.05 -12.83
N LEU A 330 4.75 -1.51 -14.03
CA LEU A 330 3.71 -1.41 -15.07
C LEU A 330 3.30 -2.79 -15.59
N TYR A 331 4.24 -3.72 -15.77
CA TYR A 331 3.93 -5.11 -16.13
C TYR A 331 3.19 -5.85 -15.03
N ALA A 332 3.54 -5.66 -13.76
CA ALA A 332 2.79 -6.23 -12.64
C ALA A 332 1.33 -5.74 -12.66
N ILE A 333 1.11 -4.44 -12.89
CA ILE A 333 -0.24 -3.87 -13.03
C ILE A 333 -0.97 -4.47 -14.24
N LEU A 334 -0.31 -4.61 -15.40
CA LEU A 334 -0.91 -5.24 -16.58
C LEU A 334 -1.37 -6.67 -16.30
N ILE A 335 -0.58 -7.45 -15.56
CA ILE A 335 -0.82 -8.88 -15.32
C ILE A 335 -1.89 -9.09 -14.25
N ASP A 336 -1.75 -8.42 -13.12
CA ASP A 336 -2.56 -8.64 -11.92
C ASP A 336 -3.80 -7.73 -11.87
N CYS A 337 -3.71 -6.51 -12.42
CA CYS A 337 -4.77 -5.51 -12.41
C CYS A 337 -5.00 -4.82 -13.76
N PRO A 338 -5.22 -5.58 -14.86
CA PRO A 338 -5.39 -5.00 -16.21
C PRO A 338 -6.53 -3.98 -16.29
N ALA A 339 -7.52 -4.06 -15.37
CA ALA A 339 -8.62 -3.12 -15.29
C ALA A 339 -8.17 -1.67 -15.02
N ALA A 340 -7.05 -1.48 -14.35
CA ALA A 340 -6.48 -0.16 -14.06
C ALA A 340 -5.98 0.58 -15.32
N LEU A 341 -5.62 -0.17 -16.38
CA LEU A 341 -5.09 0.36 -17.64
C LEU A 341 -6.18 0.63 -18.68
N ILE A 342 -7.43 0.25 -18.39
CA ILE A 342 -8.55 0.44 -19.31
C ILE A 342 -8.86 1.94 -19.41
N TRP A 343 -9.03 2.39 -20.65
CA TRP A 343 -9.49 3.74 -20.93
C TRP A 343 -10.87 3.98 -20.32
N ASN A 344 -11.06 5.13 -19.69
CA ASN A 344 -12.36 5.58 -19.25
C ASN A 344 -12.65 7.00 -19.76
N LYS A 345 -13.94 7.32 -19.89
CA LYS A 345 -14.42 8.64 -20.28
C LYS A 345 -14.56 9.60 -19.09
N TYR A 346 -13.87 9.32 -17.98
CA TYR A 346 -13.97 10.20 -16.82
C TYR A 346 -13.16 11.47 -17.12
N GLU A 347 -13.80 12.63 -16.96
CA GLU A 347 -13.18 13.93 -17.20
C GLU A 347 -13.27 14.76 -15.91
N VAL A 348 -12.20 15.49 -15.63
CA VAL A 348 -12.08 16.36 -14.46
C VAL A 348 -11.71 17.74 -14.97
N SER A 349 -12.46 18.75 -14.58
CA SER A 349 -12.17 20.14 -14.94
C SER A 349 -10.74 20.51 -14.51
N PRO A 350 -9.98 21.24 -15.34
CA PRO A 350 -8.60 21.61 -15.02
C PRO A 350 -8.53 22.39 -13.70
N GLY A 351 -7.52 22.09 -12.89
CA GLY A 351 -7.28 22.78 -11.60
C GLY A 351 -8.20 22.34 -10.46
N ARG A 352 -9.01 21.29 -10.63
CA ARG A 352 -9.89 20.78 -9.56
C ARG A 352 -9.10 19.85 -8.63
N PRO A 353 -8.94 20.19 -7.33
CA PRO A 353 -8.36 19.26 -6.38
C PRO A 353 -9.34 18.12 -6.05
N PRO A 354 -8.85 16.95 -5.62
CA PRO A 354 -7.43 16.59 -5.49
C PRO A 354 -6.79 16.16 -6.82
N THR A 355 -5.50 16.46 -7.02
CA THR A 355 -4.73 16.18 -8.25
C THR A 355 -4.83 14.73 -8.71
N MET A 356 -4.98 13.80 -7.76
CA MET A 356 -5.21 12.38 -8.04
C MET A 356 -6.39 12.10 -8.96
N LEU A 357 -7.42 12.96 -9.02
CA LEU A 357 -8.57 12.73 -9.89
C LEU A 357 -8.17 12.76 -11.37
N HIS A 358 -7.27 13.66 -11.75
CA HIS A 358 -6.74 13.72 -13.11
C HIS A 358 -5.97 12.45 -13.48
N GLN A 359 -5.26 11.85 -12.51
CA GLN A 359 -4.54 10.59 -12.67
C GLN A 359 -5.47 9.37 -12.90
N LEU A 360 -6.78 9.53 -12.70
CA LEU A 360 -7.79 8.49 -12.87
C LEU A 360 -8.57 8.59 -14.19
N CYS A 361 -8.35 9.67 -14.96
CA CYS A 361 -8.98 9.91 -16.26
C CYS A 361 -8.28 9.12 -17.38
N GLY A 362 -8.98 8.89 -18.50
CA GLY A 362 -8.39 8.31 -19.71
C GLY A 362 -7.79 6.91 -19.51
N SER A 363 -6.83 6.53 -20.35
CA SER A 363 -5.94 5.40 -20.06
C SER A 363 -4.58 5.92 -19.57
N PRO A 364 -3.98 5.34 -18.52
CA PRO A 364 -2.59 5.61 -18.17
C PRO A 364 -1.61 5.38 -19.32
N LEU A 365 -1.95 4.47 -20.24
CA LEU A 365 -1.11 4.13 -21.40
C LEU A 365 -1.07 5.24 -22.45
N ASP A 366 -1.99 6.21 -22.41
CA ASP A 366 -2.01 7.37 -23.31
C ASP A 366 -0.78 8.28 -23.09
N HIS A 367 -0.16 8.20 -21.91
CA HIS A 367 1.08 8.92 -21.54
C HIS A 367 2.35 8.11 -21.81
N LEU A 368 2.24 6.87 -22.29
CA LEU A 368 3.42 6.04 -22.51
C LEU A 368 4.12 6.47 -23.82
N PRO A 369 5.42 6.81 -23.81
CA PRO A 369 6.08 7.39 -24.97
C PRO A 369 6.38 6.39 -26.10
N CYS A 370 6.23 5.09 -25.84
CA CYS A 370 6.33 4.01 -26.82
C CYS A 370 5.28 2.92 -26.52
N PRO A 371 5.04 1.97 -27.44
CA PRO A 371 4.17 0.83 -27.17
C PRO A 371 4.59 0.05 -25.91
N LEU A 372 3.61 -0.45 -25.15
CA LEU A 372 3.89 -1.21 -23.91
C LEU A 372 4.73 -2.47 -24.18
N GLU A 373 4.57 -3.09 -25.35
CA GLU A 373 5.34 -4.28 -25.75
C GLU A 373 6.81 -3.99 -26.05
N SER A 374 7.18 -2.74 -26.32
CA SER A 374 8.57 -2.34 -26.58
C SER A 374 9.32 -1.88 -25.33
N LEU A 375 8.67 -1.89 -24.16
CA LEU A 375 9.36 -1.57 -22.91
C LEU A 375 10.41 -2.64 -22.54
N PRO A 376 11.50 -2.26 -21.86
CA PRO A 376 12.53 -3.20 -21.46
C PRO A 376 12.01 -4.30 -20.53
N LEU A 377 12.36 -5.54 -20.85
CA LEU A 377 12.08 -6.72 -20.03
C LEU A 377 13.33 -7.19 -19.28
N PRO A 378 13.20 -7.65 -18.03
CA PRO A 378 14.32 -8.29 -17.34
C PRO A 378 14.82 -9.50 -18.14
N PRO A 379 16.13 -9.61 -18.43
CA PRO A 379 16.67 -10.79 -19.09
C PRO A 379 16.64 -11.98 -18.12
N GLY A 380 16.17 -13.15 -18.59
CA GLY A 380 16.16 -14.36 -17.76
C GLY A 380 15.33 -15.51 -18.31
N HIS A 381 15.30 -16.61 -17.56
CA HIS A 381 14.45 -17.75 -17.88
C HIS A 381 12.97 -17.37 -17.78
N GLY A 382 12.21 -17.63 -18.85
CA GLY A 382 10.77 -17.37 -18.89
C GLY A 382 10.35 -16.03 -19.48
N THR A 383 11.29 -15.21 -19.99
CA THR A 383 10.97 -13.95 -20.69
C THR A 383 10.01 -14.17 -21.88
N GLU A 384 10.16 -15.25 -22.65
CA GLU A 384 9.24 -15.60 -23.74
C GLU A 384 7.80 -15.81 -23.24
N ARG A 385 7.63 -16.61 -22.18
CA ARG A 385 6.31 -16.84 -21.56
C ARG A 385 5.73 -15.55 -20.99
N LEU A 386 6.56 -14.72 -20.38
CA LEU A 386 6.14 -13.41 -19.88
C LEU A 386 5.65 -12.51 -21.03
N GLN A 387 6.35 -12.52 -22.17
CA GLN A 387 5.94 -11.78 -23.36
C GLN A 387 4.60 -12.26 -23.91
N GLU A 388 4.36 -13.58 -23.96
CA GLU A 388 3.04 -14.15 -24.31
C GLU A 388 1.94 -13.66 -23.34
N PHE A 389 2.20 -13.67 -22.02
CA PHE A 389 1.27 -13.16 -21.03
C PHE A 389 0.98 -11.66 -21.21
N ILE A 390 2.01 -10.87 -21.50
CA ILE A 390 1.89 -9.43 -21.78
C ILE A 390 1.00 -9.21 -22.99
N GLN A 391 1.24 -9.91 -24.10
CA GLN A 391 0.43 -9.81 -25.31
C GLN A 391 -1.04 -10.16 -25.05
N LEU A 392 -1.31 -11.26 -24.34
CA LEU A 392 -2.66 -11.67 -23.97
C LEU A 392 -3.37 -10.61 -23.12
N ARG A 393 -2.70 -10.07 -22.10
CA ARG A 393 -3.28 -9.05 -21.22
C ARG A 393 -3.49 -7.72 -21.92
N LEU A 394 -2.57 -7.32 -22.79
CA LEU A 394 -2.71 -6.08 -23.53
C LEU A 394 -3.81 -6.16 -24.58
N ALA A 395 -4.00 -7.32 -25.23
CA ALA A 395 -5.17 -7.58 -26.07
C ALA A 395 -6.48 -7.46 -25.28
N GLU A 396 -6.51 -7.94 -24.02
CA GLU A 396 -7.65 -7.73 -23.12
C GLU A 396 -7.91 -6.23 -22.85
N VAL A 397 -6.88 -5.48 -22.48
CA VAL A 397 -6.96 -4.03 -22.19
C VAL A 397 -7.46 -3.26 -23.41
N ARG A 398 -6.88 -3.51 -24.60
CA ARG A 398 -7.31 -2.88 -25.86
C ARG A 398 -8.76 -3.20 -26.20
N ARG A 399 -9.17 -4.47 -26.07
CA ARG A 399 -10.56 -4.90 -26.33
C ARG A 399 -11.53 -4.22 -25.37
N ARG A 400 -11.21 -4.14 -24.08
CA ARG A 400 -12.08 -3.52 -23.07
C ARG A 400 -12.13 -2.00 -23.17
N SER A 401 -11.02 -1.36 -23.54
CA SER A 401 -10.96 0.09 -23.79
C SER A 401 -11.86 0.47 -24.96
N ARG A 402 -11.75 -0.23 -26.11
CA ARG A 402 -12.66 -0.05 -27.25
C ARG A 402 -14.13 -0.29 -26.90
N ALA A 403 -14.41 -1.29 -26.07
CA ALA A 403 -15.77 -1.51 -25.58
C ALA A 403 -16.28 -0.32 -24.75
N CYS A 404 -15.44 0.26 -23.88
CA CYS A 404 -15.79 1.43 -23.09
C CYS A 404 -16.04 2.68 -23.97
N GLU A 405 -15.18 2.93 -24.95
CA GLU A 405 -15.35 4.01 -25.94
C GLU A 405 -16.68 3.89 -26.68
N ASN A 406 -17.02 2.66 -27.09
CA ASN A 406 -18.29 2.33 -27.71
C ASN A 406 -19.46 2.28 -26.73
N LYS A 407 -19.31 2.75 -25.48
CA LYS A 407 -20.34 2.73 -24.42
C LYS A 407 -20.91 1.33 -24.17
N TRP A 408 -20.07 0.32 -24.31
CA TRP A 408 -20.44 -1.11 -24.27
C TRP A 408 -21.53 -1.48 -25.27
N SER A 409 -21.71 -0.68 -26.33
CA SER A 409 -22.66 -0.98 -27.39
C SER A 409 -22.19 -2.18 -28.20
N LEU A 410 -23.12 -3.09 -28.46
CA LEU A 410 -22.89 -4.26 -29.28
C LEU A 410 -23.12 -3.88 -30.73
N ASN A 411 -22.21 -4.30 -31.61
CA ASN A 411 -22.44 -4.25 -33.06
C ASN A 411 -23.72 -5.05 -33.38
N TYR A 412 -24.46 -4.67 -34.42
CA TYR A 412 -25.74 -5.32 -34.77
C TYR A 412 -25.62 -6.86 -34.90
N ALA A 413 -24.52 -7.34 -35.49
CA ALA A 413 -24.20 -8.77 -35.60
C ALA A 413 -23.96 -9.48 -34.24
N GLN A 414 -23.51 -8.75 -33.21
CA GLN A 414 -23.22 -9.29 -31.87
C GLN A 414 -24.43 -9.23 -30.93
N LYS A 415 -25.46 -8.43 -31.23
CA LYS A 415 -26.66 -8.29 -30.39
C LYS A 415 -27.42 -9.61 -30.21
N LYS A 416 -27.54 -10.41 -31.29
CA LYS A 416 -28.23 -11.71 -31.24
C LYS A 416 -27.48 -12.71 -30.35
N GLY A 417 -26.16 -12.82 -30.51
CA GLY A 417 -25.31 -13.68 -29.68
C GLY A 417 -25.27 -13.25 -28.22
N PHE A 418 -25.27 -11.94 -27.94
CA PHE A 418 -25.34 -11.43 -26.57
C PHE A 418 -26.68 -11.75 -25.90
N ALA A 419 -27.80 -11.55 -26.61
CA ALA A 419 -29.12 -11.91 -26.07
C ALA A 419 -29.21 -13.40 -25.74
N ALA A 420 -28.71 -14.26 -26.63
CA ALA A 420 -28.63 -15.71 -26.39
C ALA A 420 -27.76 -16.04 -25.16
N MET A 421 -26.59 -15.40 -25.03
CA MET A 421 -25.70 -15.56 -23.87
C MET A 421 -26.37 -15.11 -22.56
N VAL A 422 -27.06 -13.97 -22.56
CA VAL A 422 -27.78 -13.47 -21.37
C VAL A 422 -28.90 -14.42 -20.98
N LEU A 423 -29.71 -14.88 -21.95
CA LEU A 423 -30.77 -15.84 -21.70
C LEU A 423 -30.22 -17.15 -21.12
N GLN A 424 -29.08 -17.62 -21.63
CA GLN A 424 -28.43 -18.82 -21.11
C GLN A 424 -27.90 -18.62 -19.68
N CYS A 425 -27.30 -17.45 -19.38
CA CYS A 425 -26.90 -17.11 -18.01
C CYS A 425 -28.11 -17.08 -17.06
N LEU A 426 -29.24 -16.52 -17.50
CA LEU A 426 -30.48 -16.48 -16.72
C LEU A 426 -31.09 -17.87 -16.52
N GLU A 427 -31.05 -18.74 -17.54
CA GLU A 427 -31.52 -20.12 -17.44
C GLU A 427 -30.69 -20.90 -16.40
N ILE A 428 -29.36 -20.79 -16.44
CA ILE A 428 -28.47 -21.42 -15.46
C ILE A 428 -28.81 -20.96 -14.04
N VAL A 429 -28.94 -19.64 -13.84
CA VAL A 429 -29.29 -19.07 -12.54
C VAL A 429 -30.66 -19.54 -12.08
N GLY A 430 -31.66 -19.55 -12.97
CA GLY A 430 -33.02 -20.00 -12.67
C GLY A 430 -33.07 -21.48 -12.25
N VAL A 431 -32.33 -22.36 -12.94
CA VAL A 431 -32.26 -23.80 -12.58
C VAL A 431 -31.59 -24.01 -11.23
N LEU A 432 -30.54 -23.24 -10.92
CA LEU A 432 -29.86 -23.33 -9.63
C LEU A 432 -30.71 -22.77 -8.49
N ASP A 433 -31.40 -21.65 -8.71
CA ASP A 433 -32.30 -21.04 -7.72
C ASP A 433 -33.54 -21.93 -7.46
N ALA A 434 -33.99 -22.70 -8.46
CA ALA A 434 -35.10 -23.66 -8.34
C ALA A 434 -34.67 -25.08 -7.93
N ALA A 435 -33.39 -25.30 -7.61
CA ALA A 435 -32.85 -26.63 -7.35
C ALA A 435 -33.45 -27.28 -6.09
N ARG A 436 -34.15 -28.40 -6.30
CA ARG A 436 -34.74 -29.24 -5.25
C ARG A 436 -33.80 -30.38 -4.88
N LEU A 437 -32.96 -30.17 -3.87
CA LEU A 437 -31.92 -31.12 -3.44
C LEU A 437 -32.49 -32.41 -2.81
N ASP A 438 -33.75 -32.38 -2.37
CA ASP A 438 -34.51 -33.51 -1.83
C ASP A 438 -34.90 -34.54 -2.89
N GLN A 439 -34.83 -34.17 -4.18
CA GLN A 439 -35.29 -35.02 -5.27
C GLN A 439 -34.22 -36.02 -5.73
N PRO A 440 -34.60 -37.27 -6.07
CA PRO A 440 -33.68 -38.22 -6.64
C PRO A 440 -33.15 -37.72 -7.99
N ASN A 441 -31.86 -37.97 -8.22
CA ASN A 441 -31.12 -37.60 -9.42
C ASN A 441 -31.16 -36.10 -9.73
N CYS A 442 -31.28 -35.25 -8.70
CA CYS A 442 -31.30 -33.79 -8.86
C CYS A 442 -30.06 -33.25 -9.60
N ILE A 443 -28.87 -33.78 -9.28
CA ILE A 443 -27.60 -33.38 -9.91
C ILE A 443 -27.60 -33.69 -11.40
N GLU A 444 -28.08 -34.87 -11.80
CA GLU A 444 -28.13 -35.30 -13.20
C GLU A 444 -29.11 -34.44 -14.01
N LYS A 445 -30.28 -34.13 -13.42
CA LYS A 445 -31.29 -33.26 -14.03
C LYS A 445 -30.76 -31.84 -14.24
N ILE A 446 -30.15 -31.26 -13.21
CA ILE A 446 -29.56 -29.91 -13.29
C ILE A 446 -28.41 -29.90 -14.30
N TYR A 447 -27.55 -30.93 -14.28
CA TYR A 447 -26.47 -31.07 -15.24
C TYR A 447 -26.98 -31.15 -16.69
N ALA A 448 -28.03 -31.94 -16.94
CA ALA A 448 -28.62 -32.08 -18.27
C ALA A 448 -29.15 -30.74 -18.80
N VAL A 449 -29.82 -29.93 -17.97
CA VAL A 449 -30.30 -28.62 -18.40
C VAL A 449 -29.13 -27.66 -18.68
N ILE A 450 -28.16 -27.58 -17.77
CA ILE A 450 -27.05 -26.61 -17.89
C ILE A 450 -26.11 -26.95 -19.03
N PHE A 451 -25.74 -28.22 -19.21
CA PHE A 451 -24.68 -28.65 -20.14
C PHE A 451 -25.17 -29.40 -21.38
N ASN A 452 -26.36 -30.00 -21.35
CA ASN A 452 -26.95 -30.75 -22.46
C ASN A 452 -28.24 -30.11 -22.99
N GLY A 453 -28.58 -28.89 -22.54
CA GLY A 453 -29.76 -28.17 -23.00
C GLY A 453 -29.72 -27.90 -24.51
N PRO A 454 -30.88 -27.72 -25.17
CA PRO A 454 -31.00 -27.54 -26.62
C PRO A 454 -30.56 -26.14 -27.05
N SER A 455 -29.28 -25.80 -26.87
CA SER A 455 -28.73 -24.56 -27.43
C SER A 455 -28.62 -24.72 -28.95
N LYS A 456 -29.55 -24.11 -29.70
CA LYS A 456 -29.56 -24.10 -31.17
C LYS A 456 -28.36 -23.33 -31.78
N GLU A 457 -27.63 -22.56 -30.98
CA GLU A 457 -26.47 -21.79 -31.41
C GLU A 457 -25.30 -22.05 -30.45
N SER A 458 -24.21 -22.62 -30.98
CA SER A 458 -22.93 -22.79 -30.25
C SER A 458 -22.09 -21.52 -30.44
N PHE A 459 -21.55 -20.96 -29.35
CA PHE A 459 -20.68 -19.78 -29.41
C PHE A 459 -19.34 -20.00 -28.69
N GLU A 460 -18.30 -19.26 -29.07
CA GLU A 460 -16.98 -19.37 -28.44
C GLU A 460 -17.07 -19.09 -26.93
N HIS A 461 -16.42 -19.93 -26.12
CA HIS A 461 -16.38 -19.84 -24.65
C HIS A 461 -17.69 -20.20 -23.92
N GLU A 462 -18.73 -20.71 -24.58
CA GLU A 462 -20.02 -21.09 -23.96
C GLU A 462 -19.85 -21.97 -22.71
N HIS A 463 -18.99 -22.99 -22.77
CA HIS A 463 -18.68 -23.83 -21.61
C HIS A 463 -17.97 -23.11 -20.47
N ALA A 464 -17.08 -22.16 -20.79
CA ALA A 464 -16.38 -21.36 -19.78
C ALA A 464 -17.36 -20.44 -19.05
N ILE A 465 -18.33 -19.86 -19.77
CA ILE A 465 -19.41 -19.05 -19.19
C ILE A 465 -20.27 -19.88 -18.25
N ARG A 466 -20.72 -21.07 -18.66
CA ARG A 466 -21.49 -21.97 -17.78
C ARG A 466 -20.76 -22.28 -16.47
N VAL A 467 -19.48 -22.62 -16.55
CA VAL A 467 -18.65 -22.87 -15.35
C VAL A 467 -18.50 -21.61 -14.51
N LYS A 468 -18.25 -20.45 -15.13
CA LYS A 468 -18.12 -19.18 -14.42
C LYS A 468 -19.42 -18.81 -13.70
N MET A 469 -20.57 -18.99 -14.33
CA MET A 469 -21.88 -18.75 -13.73
C MET A 469 -22.14 -19.66 -12.52
N LEU A 470 -21.81 -20.96 -12.63
CA LEU A 470 -21.88 -21.89 -11.50
C LEU A 470 -21.02 -21.42 -10.32
N LEU A 471 -19.76 -21.07 -10.59
CA LEU A 471 -18.84 -20.62 -9.55
C LEU A 471 -19.28 -19.29 -8.92
N GLN A 472 -19.71 -18.32 -9.72
CA GLN A 472 -20.23 -17.04 -9.23
C GLN A 472 -21.50 -17.24 -8.39
N TRP A 473 -22.39 -18.13 -8.84
CA TRP A 473 -23.59 -18.50 -8.09
C TRP A 473 -23.26 -19.28 -6.82
N ALA A 474 -22.11 -19.94 -6.69
CA ALA A 474 -21.72 -20.57 -5.43
C ALA A 474 -21.19 -19.57 -4.39
N VAL A 475 -20.53 -18.49 -4.82
CA VAL A 475 -19.75 -17.62 -3.92
C VAL A 475 -20.29 -16.21 -3.75
N THR A 476 -21.27 -15.79 -4.56
CA THR A 476 -21.83 -14.44 -4.41
C THR A 476 -22.48 -14.26 -3.03
N ILE A 477 -22.20 -13.12 -2.40
CA ILE A 477 -22.79 -12.68 -1.13
C ILE A 477 -24.25 -12.22 -1.29
N GLU A 478 -24.68 -11.94 -2.52
CA GLU A 478 -26.05 -11.50 -2.86
C GLU A 478 -27.08 -12.64 -2.75
N ARG A 479 -26.66 -13.84 -2.36
CA ARG A 479 -27.51 -15.01 -2.16
C ARG A 479 -27.09 -15.70 -0.86
N GLU A 480 -28.04 -16.35 -0.21
CA GLU A 480 -27.80 -17.11 1.02
C GLU A 480 -27.81 -18.63 0.76
N GLY A 481 -27.26 -19.42 1.68
CA GLY A 481 -27.33 -20.88 1.65
C GLY A 481 -25.97 -21.57 1.43
N THR A 482 -25.54 -22.34 2.43
CA THR A 482 -24.28 -23.12 2.39
C THR A 482 -24.32 -24.29 1.40
N HIS A 483 -25.51 -24.78 1.05
CA HIS A 483 -25.72 -25.85 0.08
C HIS A 483 -25.24 -25.49 -1.33
N ARG A 484 -25.18 -24.19 -1.67
CA ARG A 484 -24.83 -23.69 -3.00
C ARG A 484 -23.45 -24.15 -3.46
N ALA A 485 -22.46 -24.03 -2.57
CA ALA A 485 -21.10 -24.46 -2.85
C ALA A 485 -20.99 -25.98 -3.03
N ILE A 486 -21.77 -26.74 -2.26
CA ILE A 486 -21.81 -28.21 -2.34
C ILE A 486 -22.45 -28.66 -3.66
N LEU A 487 -23.59 -28.07 -4.03
CA LEU A 487 -24.29 -28.36 -5.28
C LEU A 487 -23.40 -28.11 -6.50
N VAL A 488 -22.73 -26.95 -6.55
CA VAL A 488 -21.82 -26.61 -7.65
C VAL A 488 -20.62 -27.55 -7.70
N ALA A 489 -20.06 -27.93 -6.55
CA ALA A 489 -18.98 -28.92 -6.50
C ALA A 489 -19.42 -30.28 -7.06
N GLN A 490 -20.63 -30.74 -6.71
CA GLN A 490 -21.21 -31.99 -7.22
C GLN A 490 -21.45 -31.93 -8.74
N LEU A 491 -21.98 -30.83 -9.27
CA LEU A 491 -22.17 -30.63 -10.72
C LEU A 491 -20.85 -30.65 -11.49
N LEU A 492 -19.80 -30.01 -10.95
CA LEU A 492 -18.48 -30.00 -11.57
C LEU A 492 -17.81 -31.38 -11.50
N ALA A 493 -17.95 -32.10 -10.38
CA ALA A 493 -17.46 -33.47 -10.25
C ALA A 493 -18.17 -34.40 -11.24
N PHE A 494 -19.50 -34.31 -11.34
CA PHE A 494 -20.31 -35.05 -12.31
C PHE A 494 -19.84 -34.77 -13.74
N ARG A 495 -19.58 -33.49 -14.08
CA ARG A 495 -19.04 -33.08 -15.39
C ARG A 495 -17.69 -33.70 -15.72
N ILE A 496 -16.77 -33.76 -14.75
CA ILE A 496 -15.43 -34.35 -14.94
C ILE A 496 -15.55 -35.84 -15.23
N ASN A 497 -16.40 -36.55 -14.48
CA ASN A 497 -16.63 -37.98 -14.67
C ASN A 497 -17.27 -38.30 -16.02
N HIS A 498 -18.14 -37.42 -16.51
CA HIS A 498 -18.83 -37.59 -17.80
C HIS A 498 -17.95 -37.25 -19.02
N ARG A 499 -16.90 -36.43 -18.87
CA ARG A 499 -15.96 -36.04 -19.93
C ARG A 499 -14.57 -36.63 -19.67
N LYS A 500 -14.35 -37.90 -20.00
CA LYS A 500 -13.08 -38.65 -19.82
C LYS A 500 -11.83 -38.04 -20.51
N THR A 501 -11.90 -36.86 -21.14
CA THR A 501 -10.82 -36.27 -21.97
C THR A 501 -10.44 -34.81 -21.67
N PHE A 502 -11.00 -34.15 -20.65
CA PHE A 502 -10.74 -32.71 -20.44
C PHE A 502 -9.57 -32.43 -19.47
N LYS A 503 -8.38 -32.11 -19.99
CA LYS A 503 -7.27 -31.55 -19.20
C LYS A 503 -7.56 -30.07 -18.88
N PHE A 504 -7.85 -29.74 -17.62
CA PHE A 504 -7.91 -28.35 -17.16
C PHE A 504 -6.53 -27.67 -17.28
N ALA A 505 -6.49 -26.45 -17.84
CA ALA A 505 -5.33 -25.58 -17.71
C ALA A 505 -5.02 -25.30 -16.23
N SER A 506 -3.73 -25.31 -15.88
CA SER A 506 -3.21 -25.23 -14.50
C SER A 506 -3.74 -24.04 -13.69
N LEU A 507 -3.98 -22.90 -14.35
CA LEU A 507 -4.49 -21.66 -13.74
C LEU A 507 -5.92 -21.78 -13.18
N PHE A 508 -6.78 -22.60 -13.79
CA PHE A 508 -8.17 -22.78 -13.32
C PHE A 508 -8.23 -23.71 -12.10
N LYS A 509 -7.34 -24.71 -12.01
CA LYS A 509 -7.22 -25.57 -10.82
C LYS A 509 -6.80 -24.76 -9.59
N LEU A 510 -5.95 -23.75 -9.78
CA LEU A 510 -5.50 -22.87 -8.70
C LEU A 510 -6.64 -21.97 -8.19
N ASN A 511 -7.39 -21.33 -9.11
CA ASN A 511 -8.55 -20.52 -8.74
C ASN A 511 -9.64 -21.36 -8.06
N LEU A 512 -9.98 -22.55 -8.59
CA LEU A 512 -10.95 -23.43 -7.95
C LEU A 512 -10.49 -23.90 -6.56
N LYS A 513 -9.20 -24.22 -6.39
CA LYS A 513 -8.62 -24.53 -5.07
C LYS A 513 -8.73 -23.35 -4.12
N ILE A 514 -8.41 -22.14 -4.55
CA ILE A 514 -8.49 -20.92 -3.72
C ILE A 514 -9.95 -20.64 -3.33
N THR A 515 -10.87 -20.66 -4.29
CA THR A 515 -12.30 -20.45 -4.08
C THR A 515 -12.92 -21.48 -3.11
N LEU A 516 -12.55 -22.76 -3.24
CA LEU A 516 -13.02 -23.82 -2.33
C LEU A 516 -12.36 -23.76 -0.94
N LYS A 517 -11.13 -23.26 -0.86
CA LYS A 517 -10.41 -23.05 0.41
C LYS A 517 -10.99 -21.86 1.19
N ILE A 518 -11.38 -20.80 0.49
CA ILE A 518 -12.13 -19.66 1.05
C ILE A 518 -13.50 -20.13 1.59
N ALA A 519 -14.14 -21.10 0.93
CA ALA A 519 -15.41 -21.67 1.36
C ALA A 519 -15.32 -22.69 2.54
N SER A 520 -14.14 -22.92 3.14
CA SER A 520 -13.92 -23.87 4.25
C SER A 520 -14.38 -25.33 4.02
N ILE A 521 -14.45 -25.78 2.76
CA ILE A 521 -14.88 -27.15 2.43
C ILE A 521 -13.69 -28.12 2.59
N LYS A 522 -13.36 -28.47 3.85
CA LYS A 522 -12.26 -29.40 4.19
C LYS A 522 -12.45 -30.84 3.66
N SER A 523 -13.68 -31.24 3.38
CA SER A 523 -14.01 -32.60 2.92
C SER A 523 -13.52 -32.92 1.50
N PHE A 524 -13.41 -31.90 0.63
CA PHE A 524 -13.12 -32.12 -0.80
C PHE A 524 -11.63 -32.32 -1.13
N ILE A 525 -10.71 -31.77 -0.32
CA ILE A 525 -9.26 -31.92 -0.55
C ILE A 525 -8.84 -33.40 -0.45
N LEU A 526 -9.45 -34.15 0.48
CA LEU A 526 -9.11 -35.54 0.74
C LEU A 526 -9.60 -36.51 -0.35
N THR A 527 -10.66 -36.16 -1.09
CA THR A 527 -11.22 -37.02 -2.15
C THR A 527 -10.44 -36.85 -3.47
N VAL A 528 -9.86 -35.67 -3.71
CA VAL A 528 -9.01 -35.43 -4.90
C VAL A 528 -7.63 -36.05 -4.73
N GLU A 529 -7.07 -36.11 -3.51
CA GLU A 529 -5.80 -36.77 -3.23
C GLU A 529 -5.86 -38.31 -3.32
N ARG A 530 -7.06 -38.92 -3.25
CA ARG A 530 -7.22 -40.38 -3.37
C ARG A 530 -7.33 -40.89 -4.80
N ASN A 531 -7.54 -40.02 -5.79
CA ASN A 531 -7.72 -40.40 -7.20
C ASN A 531 -6.67 -39.76 -8.13
N SER A 532 -5.50 -39.40 -7.60
CA SER A 532 -4.33 -38.97 -8.39
C SER A 532 -3.25 -40.04 -8.37
#